data_AF-A0A954LP19-F1
#
_entry.id   AF-A0A954LP19-F1
#
_cell.length_a   1.000
_cell.length_b   1.000
_cell.length_c   1.000
_cell.angle_alpha   90.00
_cell.angle_beta   90.00
_cell.angle_gamma   90.00
#
_symmetry.space_group_name_H-M   'P 1'
#
loop_
_entity.id
_entity.type
_entity.pdbx_description
1 polymer ?
#
loop_
_entity_poly.entity_id
_entity_poly.type
_entity_poly.pdbx_seq_one_letter_code
_entity_poly.pdbx_strand_id
1 'polypeptide(L)'
;MLAEADTALAQAKAKLETLKKAKKEAPVVALNQLKTAEANYANALQQAKQAGQSGALAGRQSLLLNATAGRRIVQNGLQSLDNFEDGSTLEFELLILKDAHVNFQLAKDRQKGLTAAFVGFDQGRILSYRPGTFSEFEVGRYDFVGGQKRFHVSLTIQTQADRCLLSVRSVVDNKPLVENITVALNGWNPVGDPSKAITFDARTGSMGLIDEIALFAPGGRKSPVSSTEKPVLKFDFEPPVYRDGQDVIGTDGWLASSYNQAPAASLVSQTAANEALRAASEKLEIARRAVQKASLPEEAAHAQWIAAQTKLVSLQARINADEARYREDSNGADLLVQKASRLEREAILRRAKANVLAGELALQQAEALPQEDANRQKQIQAATKQLASARTNLEKARADETKTSDYSPLSPQYPRTSTGRRRALALWMTRPDNPLTARVAVNHI
;
A
#
# COMPACT_ATOMS: atom_id res chain seq x y z
N MET A 1 -29.03 -27.77 12.21
CA MET A 1 -28.94 -26.30 12.27
C MET A 1 -28.64 -25.76 13.68
N LEU A 2 -29.56 -25.81 14.66
CA LEU A 2 -29.30 -25.24 16.01
C LEU A 2 -28.17 -25.95 16.75
N ALA A 3 -28.24 -27.28 16.88
CA ALA A 3 -27.19 -28.08 17.54
C ALA A 3 -25.79 -27.89 16.89
N GLU A 4 -25.73 -27.72 15.57
CA GLU A 4 -24.48 -27.42 14.86
C GLU A 4 -23.97 -26.00 15.18
N ALA A 5 -24.86 -25.01 15.30
CA ALA A 5 -24.50 -23.65 15.68
C ALA A 5 -24.00 -23.57 17.13
N ASP A 6 -24.63 -24.31 18.05
CA ASP A 6 -24.18 -24.45 19.44
C ASP A 6 -22.80 -25.12 19.52
N THR A 7 -22.61 -26.21 18.77
CA THR A 7 -21.32 -26.91 18.69
C THR A 7 -20.22 -25.98 18.17
N ALA A 8 -20.49 -25.22 17.09
CA ALA A 8 -19.54 -24.27 16.54
C ALA A 8 -19.22 -23.12 17.51
N LEU A 9 -20.21 -22.63 18.26
CA LEU A 9 -20.01 -21.61 19.30
C LEU A 9 -19.12 -22.15 20.44
N ALA A 10 -19.39 -23.36 20.92
CA ALA A 10 -18.60 -24.00 21.96
C ALA A 10 -17.14 -24.22 21.51
N GLN A 11 -16.93 -24.70 20.29
CA GLN A 11 -15.60 -24.89 19.71
C GLN A 11 -14.84 -23.56 19.56
N ALA A 12 -15.50 -22.51 19.05
CA ALA A 12 -14.89 -21.19 18.90
C ALA A 12 -14.52 -20.58 20.26
N LYS A 13 -15.39 -20.75 21.28
CA LYS A 13 -15.11 -20.32 22.65
C LYS A 13 -13.92 -21.08 23.24
N ALA A 14 -13.89 -22.40 23.10
CA ALA A 14 -12.80 -23.23 23.60
C ALA A 14 -11.46 -22.82 22.97
N LYS A 15 -11.42 -22.60 21.65
CA LYS A 15 -10.23 -22.12 20.94
C LYS A 15 -9.76 -20.75 21.44
N LEU A 16 -10.68 -19.81 21.64
CA LEU A 16 -10.35 -18.49 22.19
C LEU A 16 -9.78 -18.61 23.60
N GLU A 17 -10.39 -19.41 24.47
CA GLU A 17 -9.90 -19.64 25.83
C GLU A 17 -8.53 -20.34 25.85
N THR A 18 -8.29 -21.30 24.96
CA THR A 18 -6.96 -21.91 24.80
C THR A 18 -5.93 -20.88 24.38
N LEU A 19 -6.23 -19.99 23.43
CA LEU A 19 -5.30 -18.93 23.00
C LEU A 19 -5.08 -17.86 24.08
N LYS A 20 -6.11 -17.51 24.84
CA LYS A 20 -6.00 -16.63 26.01
C LYS A 20 -5.17 -17.26 27.13
N LYS A 21 -5.29 -18.57 27.37
CA LYS A 21 -4.49 -19.31 28.35
C LYS A 21 -3.05 -19.54 27.88
N ALA A 22 -2.84 -19.79 26.59
CA ALA A 22 -1.52 -19.87 25.98
C ALA A 22 -0.79 -18.52 25.98
N LYS A 23 -1.48 -17.41 26.28
CA LYS A 23 -0.88 -16.11 26.55
C LYS A 23 -0.50 -15.95 28.01
N LYS A 24 0.81 -16.00 28.27
CA LYS A 24 1.42 -15.17 29.33
C LYS A 24 2.82 -14.62 29.04
N GLU A 25 3.49 -15.00 27.95
CA GLU A 25 4.87 -14.53 27.70
C GLU A 25 5.07 -13.88 26.32
N ALA A 26 4.67 -14.53 25.22
CA ALA A 26 4.95 -14.05 23.85
C ALA A 26 4.45 -12.62 23.52
N PRO A 27 3.19 -12.22 23.79
CA PRO A 27 2.77 -10.83 23.56
C PRO A 27 3.39 -9.85 24.56
N VAL A 28 3.75 -10.27 25.78
CA VAL A 28 4.41 -9.38 26.76
C VAL A 28 5.83 -9.07 26.31
N VAL A 29 6.57 -10.05 25.80
CA VAL A 29 7.91 -9.83 25.23
C VAL A 29 7.82 -8.91 24.00
N ALA A 30 6.90 -9.16 23.08
CA ALA A 30 6.73 -8.30 21.91
C ALA A 30 6.30 -6.86 22.29
N LEU A 31 5.41 -6.71 23.28
CA LEU A 31 5.00 -5.39 23.80
C LEU A 31 6.14 -4.67 24.51
N ASN A 32 6.97 -5.39 25.28
CA ASN A 32 8.16 -4.81 25.91
C ASN A 32 9.19 -4.39 24.85
N GLN A 33 9.42 -5.22 23.83
CA GLN A 33 10.28 -4.87 22.69
C GLN A 33 9.75 -3.66 21.94
N LEU A 34 8.44 -3.55 21.73
CA LEU A 34 7.80 -2.38 21.16
C LEU A 34 8.05 -1.14 22.01
N LYS A 35 7.79 -1.21 23.31
CA LYS A 35 8.03 -0.09 24.25
C LYS A 35 9.50 0.36 24.25
N THR A 36 10.43 -0.59 24.23
CA THR A 36 11.87 -0.28 24.11
C THR A 36 12.19 0.37 22.76
N ALA A 37 11.64 -0.13 21.66
CA ALA A 37 11.86 0.43 20.33
C ALA A 37 11.24 1.84 20.19
N GLU A 38 10.08 2.09 20.79
CA GLU A 38 9.44 3.40 20.87
C GLU A 38 10.31 4.39 21.65
N ALA A 39 10.83 3.99 22.82
CA ALA A 39 11.73 4.81 23.60
C ALA A 39 13.03 5.12 22.84
N ASN A 40 13.62 4.12 22.17
CA ASN A 40 14.82 4.30 21.36
C ASN A 40 14.59 5.24 20.17
N TYR A 41 13.45 5.11 19.49
CA TYR A 41 13.08 6.01 18.40
C TYR A 41 12.86 7.45 18.90
N ALA A 42 12.15 7.63 20.02
CA ALA A 42 11.94 8.94 20.63
C ALA A 42 13.27 9.61 21.02
N ASN A 43 14.17 8.84 21.63
CA ASN A 43 15.52 9.32 21.97
C ASN A 43 16.33 9.69 20.73
N ALA A 44 16.33 8.85 19.70
CA ALA A 44 17.01 9.13 18.43
C ALA A 44 16.45 10.39 17.76
N LEU A 45 15.13 10.59 17.81
CA LEU A 45 14.47 11.78 17.27
C LEU A 45 14.88 13.04 18.04
N GLN A 46 14.95 12.96 19.38
CA GLN A 46 15.41 14.07 20.21
C GLN A 46 16.88 14.42 19.94
N GLN A 47 17.76 13.41 19.83
CA GLN A 47 19.17 13.60 19.50
C GLN A 47 19.35 14.20 18.10
N ALA A 48 18.63 13.69 17.10
CA ALA A 48 18.63 14.22 15.74
C ALA A 48 18.24 15.71 15.71
N LYS A 49 17.20 16.10 16.47
CA LYS A 49 16.79 17.50 16.60
C LYS A 49 17.86 18.37 17.28
N GLN A 50 18.44 17.90 18.38
CA GLN A 50 19.48 18.63 19.12
C GLN A 50 20.75 18.82 18.29
N ALA A 51 21.10 17.84 17.46
CA ALA A 51 22.26 17.89 16.58
C ALA A 51 22.02 18.71 15.29
N GLY A 52 20.79 19.18 15.03
CA GLY A 52 20.42 19.77 13.74
C GLY A 52 20.48 18.79 12.56
N GLN A 53 20.67 17.50 12.83
CA GLN A 53 20.78 16.42 11.86
C GLN A 53 19.42 15.75 11.71
N SER A 54 18.48 16.52 11.14
CA SER A 54 17.13 16.05 10.84
C SER A 54 17.15 14.77 9.98
N GLY A 55 16.07 13.98 10.03
CA GLY A 55 15.94 12.79 9.19
C GLY A 55 15.57 13.08 7.72
N ALA A 56 15.40 14.35 7.36
CA ALA A 56 15.21 14.89 6.02
C ALA A 56 16.34 15.87 5.64
N LEU A 57 16.55 16.09 4.34
CA LEU A 57 17.52 17.04 3.80
C LEU A 57 17.05 18.49 3.97
N ALA A 58 15.76 18.73 3.74
CA ALA A 58 15.05 19.97 4.04
C ALA A 58 13.68 19.62 4.65
N GLY A 59 13.04 20.61 5.29
CA GLY A 59 11.68 20.46 5.80
C GLY A 59 11.50 19.27 6.78
N ARG A 60 10.47 18.46 6.54
CA ARG A 60 10.08 17.32 7.37
C ARG A 60 10.42 15.98 6.74
N GLN A 61 10.50 15.89 5.42
CA GLN A 61 10.67 14.61 4.70
C GLN A 61 11.35 14.82 3.35
N SER A 62 12.06 13.80 2.88
CA SER A 62 12.72 13.82 1.57
C SER A 62 12.42 12.53 0.80
N LEU A 63 12.67 12.53 -0.50
CA LEU A 63 12.54 11.34 -1.34
C LEU A 63 13.75 10.41 -1.18
N LEU A 64 13.55 9.23 -0.61
CA LEU A 64 14.54 8.14 -0.56
C LEU A 64 14.40 7.23 -1.80
N LEU A 65 15.44 7.17 -2.62
CA LEU A 65 15.64 6.11 -3.60
C LEU A 65 16.47 4.98 -2.97
N ASN A 66 15.82 3.85 -2.70
CA ASN A 66 16.48 2.65 -2.19
C ASN A 66 16.58 1.61 -3.30
N ALA A 67 17.76 1.51 -3.90
CA ALA A 67 18.13 0.51 -4.89
C ALA A 67 19.27 -0.38 -4.39
N THR A 68 19.32 -0.65 -3.08
CA THR A 68 20.29 -1.61 -2.51
C THR A 68 20.21 -2.98 -3.16
N ALA A 69 19.00 -3.36 -3.57
CA ALA A 69 18.75 -4.44 -4.51
C ALA A 69 17.77 -3.94 -5.60
N GLY A 70 17.99 -4.36 -6.84
CA GLY A 70 17.21 -3.88 -7.99
C GLY A 70 17.61 -2.47 -8.44
N ARG A 71 16.78 -1.83 -9.25
CA ARG A 71 17.01 -0.50 -9.84
C ARG A 71 15.73 0.32 -9.75
N ARG A 72 15.83 1.56 -9.27
CA ARG A 72 14.68 2.47 -9.18
C ARG A 72 14.91 3.74 -9.98
N ILE A 73 14.01 3.97 -10.93
CA ILE A 73 13.90 5.16 -11.75
C ILE A 73 12.51 5.76 -11.53
N VAL A 74 12.50 7.01 -11.06
CA VAL A 74 11.30 7.84 -10.95
C VAL A 74 11.41 9.00 -11.93
N GLN A 75 10.29 9.39 -12.53
CA GLN A 75 10.26 10.36 -13.62
C GLN A 75 9.10 11.34 -13.42
N ASN A 76 9.33 12.63 -13.68
CA ASN A 76 8.28 13.63 -13.70
C ASN A 76 8.26 14.33 -15.07
N GLY A 77 7.10 14.29 -15.73
CA GLY A 77 6.93 14.86 -17.07
C GLY A 77 6.78 16.39 -17.10
N LEU A 78 6.86 17.07 -15.95
CA LEU A 78 6.78 18.53 -15.83
C LEU A 78 5.52 19.14 -16.49
N GLN A 79 4.39 18.44 -16.42
CA GLN A 79 3.17 18.81 -17.15
C GLN A 79 2.60 20.18 -16.77
N SER A 80 2.93 20.69 -15.58
CA SER A 80 2.52 22.01 -15.10
C SER A 80 3.45 23.14 -15.57
N LEU A 81 4.49 22.84 -16.35
CA LEU A 81 5.43 23.84 -16.83
C LEU A 81 4.97 24.41 -18.18
N ASP A 82 4.45 25.63 -18.14
CA ASP A 82 3.90 26.31 -19.34
C ASP A 82 4.96 26.97 -20.21
N ASN A 83 6.08 27.39 -19.61
CA ASN A 83 7.16 28.09 -20.28
C ASN A 83 8.52 27.61 -19.78
N PHE A 84 9.52 27.65 -20.66
CA PHE A 84 10.88 27.23 -20.37
C PHE A 84 11.87 28.09 -21.14
N GLU A 85 12.50 29.02 -20.41
CA GLU A 85 13.28 30.10 -21.00
C GLU A 85 14.78 29.77 -21.03
N ASP A 86 15.49 30.37 -22.00
CA ASP A 86 16.95 30.29 -22.05
C ASP A 86 17.56 30.93 -20.80
N GLY A 87 18.40 30.19 -20.09
CA GLY A 87 18.99 30.60 -18.81
C GLY A 87 18.21 30.15 -17.57
N SER A 88 17.14 29.36 -17.72
CA SER A 88 16.46 28.73 -16.57
C SER A 88 17.42 27.83 -15.77
N THR A 89 17.26 27.79 -14.45
CA THR A 89 18.13 27.00 -13.57
C THR A 89 17.34 25.92 -12.86
N LEU A 90 17.75 24.66 -13.03
CA LEU A 90 17.21 23.53 -12.28
C LEU A 90 18.17 23.16 -11.15
N GLU A 91 17.65 23.02 -9.94
CA GLU A 91 18.42 22.68 -8.76
C GLU A 91 17.78 21.57 -7.93
N PHE A 92 18.61 20.85 -7.18
CA PHE A 92 18.16 19.88 -6.18
C PHE A 92 19.28 19.57 -5.18
N GLU A 93 18.89 19.06 -4.03
CA GLU A 93 19.78 18.47 -3.04
C GLU A 93 19.85 16.95 -3.24
N LEU A 94 21.05 16.38 -3.13
CA LEU A 94 21.29 14.94 -3.19
C LEU A 94 22.14 14.51 -2.00
N LEU A 95 21.69 13.55 -1.21
CA LEU A 95 22.50 12.84 -0.22
C LEU A 95 22.70 11.39 -0.66
N ILE A 96 23.94 10.95 -0.81
CA ILE A 96 24.28 9.56 -1.10
C ILE A 96 24.49 8.81 0.22
N LEU A 97 23.70 7.78 0.46
CA LEU A 97 23.85 6.88 1.62
C LEU A 97 24.68 5.65 1.28
N LYS A 98 24.54 5.13 0.06
CA LYS A 98 25.37 4.04 -0.48
C LYS A 98 25.83 4.40 -1.87
N ASP A 99 27.15 4.52 -2.00
CA ASP A 99 27.82 4.97 -3.20
C ASP A 99 28.03 3.80 -4.17
N ALA A 100 27.19 3.76 -5.21
CA ALA A 100 27.33 2.84 -6.32
C ALA A 100 27.08 3.59 -7.63
N HIS A 101 25.83 3.88 -7.98
CA HIS A 101 25.48 4.75 -9.10
C HIS A 101 24.09 5.37 -8.92
N VAL A 102 24.05 6.65 -8.57
CA VAL A 102 22.83 7.48 -8.54
C VAL A 102 22.98 8.58 -9.57
N ASN A 103 21.97 8.82 -10.39
CA ASN A 103 22.03 9.89 -11.37
C ASN A 103 20.71 10.65 -11.48
N PHE A 104 20.83 11.90 -11.87
CA PHE A 104 19.76 12.75 -12.38
C PHE A 104 19.84 12.77 -13.90
N GLN A 105 18.71 12.75 -14.59
CA GLN A 105 18.67 12.81 -16.06
C GLN A 105 17.59 13.74 -16.58
N LEU A 106 17.91 14.37 -17.70
CA LEU A 106 16.96 14.95 -18.63
C LEU A 106 16.64 13.87 -19.67
N ALA A 107 15.46 13.25 -19.60
CA ALA A 107 15.06 12.21 -20.54
C ALA A 107 14.73 12.82 -21.90
N LYS A 108 15.31 12.28 -22.97
CA LYS A 108 14.98 12.63 -24.35
C LYS A 108 13.64 12.01 -24.77
N ASP A 109 13.43 10.76 -24.36
CA ASP A 109 12.21 9.99 -24.53
C ASP A 109 12.16 8.95 -23.40
N ARG A 110 11.31 9.22 -22.41
CA ARG A 110 11.21 8.40 -21.20
C ARG A 110 10.63 7.00 -21.44
N GLN A 111 9.85 6.83 -22.51
CA GLN A 111 9.25 5.52 -22.84
C GLN A 111 10.30 4.59 -23.47
N LYS A 112 11.22 5.16 -24.27
CA LYS A 112 12.31 4.43 -24.92
C LYS A 112 13.59 4.36 -24.09
N GLY A 113 13.60 4.96 -22.89
CA GLY A 113 14.78 5.00 -22.02
C GLY A 113 15.93 5.81 -22.62
N LEU A 114 15.64 6.80 -23.46
CA LEU A 114 16.66 7.65 -24.08
C LEU A 114 16.93 8.88 -23.20
N THR A 115 18.22 9.16 -22.97
CA THR A 115 18.68 10.25 -22.12
C THR A 115 19.30 11.36 -22.96
N ALA A 116 18.86 12.60 -22.77
CA ALA A 116 19.41 13.77 -23.42
C ALA A 116 20.66 14.27 -22.68
N ALA A 117 20.56 14.39 -21.35
CA ALA A 117 21.64 14.81 -20.47
C ALA A 117 21.53 14.08 -19.14
N PHE A 118 22.64 13.94 -18.42
CA PHE A 118 22.62 13.39 -17.08
C PHE A 118 23.73 13.96 -16.19
N VAL A 119 23.54 13.86 -14.88
CA VAL A 119 24.55 14.08 -13.85
C VAL A 119 24.60 12.82 -13.01
N GLY A 120 25.66 12.04 -13.16
CA GLY A 120 25.85 10.78 -12.46
C GLY A 120 26.85 10.89 -11.32
N PHE A 121 26.56 10.26 -10.20
CA PHE A 121 27.45 10.08 -9.07
C PHE A 121 27.76 8.59 -8.97
N ASP A 122 29.01 8.23 -9.23
CA ASP A 122 29.46 6.86 -9.41
C ASP A 122 30.82 6.65 -8.74
N GLN A 123 30.80 6.12 -7.51
CA GLN A 123 31.98 5.71 -6.77
C GLN A 123 33.04 6.82 -6.66
N GLY A 124 32.62 7.99 -6.18
CA GLY A 124 33.48 9.17 -6.04
C GLY A 124 33.65 10.00 -7.32
N ARG A 125 33.06 9.60 -8.45
CA ARG A 125 33.12 10.34 -9.73
C ARG A 125 31.82 11.05 -10.01
N ILE A 126 31.91 12.25 -10.58
CA ILE A 126 30.79 12.98 -11.13
C ILE A 126 30.91 12.90 -12.66
N LEU A 127 29.88 12.37 -13.32
CA LEU A 127 29.87 12.04 -14.74
C LEU A 127 28.76 12.82 -15.46
N SER A 128 29.01 13.19 -16.72
CA SER A 128 28.00 13.78 -17.60
C SER A 128 28.29 13.50 -19.08
N TYR A 129 27.43 13.95 -20.00
CA TYR A 129 27.68 13.89 -21.44
C TYR A 129 28.37 15.15 -21.95
N ARG A 130 29.34 14.98 -22.87
CA ARG A 130 29.98 16.10 -23.56
C ARG A 130 28.95 16.85 -24.43
N PRO A 131 29.00 18.20 -24.49
CA PRO A 131 28.08 19.00 -25.28
C PRO A 131 27.93 18.51 -26.73
N GLY A 132 26.69 18.42 -27.22
CA GLY A 132 26.37 17.96 -28.57
C GLY A 132 26.59 16.46 -28.82
N THR A 133 26.90 15.66 -27.79
CA THR A 133 27.17 14.22 -27.92
C THR A 133 26.50 13.41 -26.80
N PHE A 134 26.57 12.09 -26.90
CA PHE A 134 26.22 11.14 -25.82
C PHE A 134 27.46 10.49 -25.21
N SER A 135 28.64 11.07 -25.44
CA SER A 135 29.90 10.55 -24.92
C SER A 135 30.08 10.98 -23.47
N GLU A 136 30.15 10.00 -22.57
CA GLU A 136 30.39 10.22 -21.15
C GLU A 136 31.79 10.79 -20.89
N PHE A 137 31.89 11.68 -19.90
CA PHE A 137 33.14 12.13 -19.33
C PHE A 137 32.99 12.49 -17.85
N GLU A 138 34.13 12.45 -17.15
CA GLU A 138 34.21 12.87 -15.76
C GLU A 138 34.30 14.41 -15.67
N VAL A 139 33.34 15.02 -14.97
CA VAL A 139 33.26 16.48 -14.76
C VAL A 139 33.82 16.89 -13.40
N GLY A 140 33.99 15.95 -12.45
CA GLY A 140 34.52 16.20 -11.12
C GLY A 140 34.58 14.94 -10.26
N ARG A 141 35.03 15.10 -9.02
CA ARG A 141 35.13 14.02 -8.02
C ARG A 141 34.65 14.46 -6.64
N TYR A 142 34.18 13.51 -5.83
CA TYR A 142 33.85 13.68 -4.42
C TYR A 142 34.54 12.60 -3.57
N ASP A 143 34.87 12.95 -2.32
CA ASP A 143 35.41 12.04 -1.34
C ASP A 143 34.31 11.48 -0.43
N PHE A 144 33.68 10.39 -0.87
CA PHE A 144 32.61 9.73 -0.13
C PHE A 144 33.07 9.21 1.25
N VAL A 145 34.30 8.70 1.32
CA VAL A 145 34.89 8.14 2.55
C VAL A 145 35.22 9.27 3.53
N GLY A 146 35.72 10.40 3.03
CA GLY A 146 35.95 11.63 3.78
C GLY A 146 34.68 12.40 4.16
N GLY A 147 33.50 11.90 3.81
CA GLY A 147 32.22 12.44 4.28
C GLY A 147 31.51 13.40 3.31
N GLN A 148 32.05 13.64 2.11
CA GLN A 148 31.34 14.37 1.05
C GLN A 148 30.23 13.48 0.47
N LYS A 149 29.07 13.51 1.14
CA LYS A 149 27.91 12.68 0.80
C LYS A 149 26.71 13.49 0.37
N ARG A 150 26.62 14.76 0.78
CA ARG A 150 25.51 15.68 0.47
C ARG A 150 25.97 16.74 -0.52
N PHE A 151 25.19 16.93 -1.57
CA PHE A 151 25.51 17.78 -2.69
C PHE A 151 24.35 18.70 -3.02
N HIS A 152 24.68 19.95 -3.27
CA HIS A 152 23.83 20.87 -4.00
C HIS A 152 24.18 20.77 -5.49
N VAL A 153 23.21 20.45 -6.33
CA VAL A 153 23.39 20.31 -7.77
C VAL A 153 22.57 21.41 -8.46
N SER A 154 23.20 22.14 -9.37
CA SER A 154 22.58 23.20 -10.16
C SER A 154 22.94 23.05 -11.63
N LEU A 155 21.94 23.13 -12.51
CA LEU A 155 22.09 23.14 -13.96
C LEU A 155 21.45 24.42 -14.50
N THR A 156 22.28 25.34 -14.98
CA THR A 156 21.79 26.48 -15.78
C THR A 156 21.62 26.02 -17.23
N ILE A 157 20.41 26.08 -17.74
CA ILE A 157 20.02 25.49 -19.02
C ILE A 157 20.04 26.59 -20.10
N GLN A 158 20.91 26.44 -21.08
CA GLN A 158 21.08 27.37 -22.20
C GLN A 158 20.51 26.72 -23.47
N THR A 159 19.20 26.85 -23.68
CA THR A 159 18.47 26.27 -24.80
C THR A 159 18.94 26.80 -26.15
N GLN A 160 19.34 28.08 -26.25
CA GLN A 160 19.85 28.66 -27.49
C GLN A 160 21.22 28.10 -27.89
N ALA A 161 22.06 27.77 -26.91
CA ALA A 161 23.38 27.20 -27.12
C ALA A 161 23.41 25.66 -27.05
N ASP A 162 22.25 25.03 -26.88
CA ASP A 162 22.04 23.59 -26.69
C ASP A 162 22.99 22.93 -25.66
N ARG A 163 23.12 23.57 -24.49
CA ARG A 163 24.02 23.10 -23.42
C ARG A 163 23.51 23.47 -22.02
N CYS A 164 24.08 22.83 -21.01
CA CYS A 164 23.89 23.21 -19.61
C CYS A 164 25.23 23.65 -19.00
N LEU A 165 25.19 24.56 -18.03
CA LEU A 165 26.30 24.83 -17.12
C LEU A 165 26.02 24.08 -15.81
N LEU A 166 26.81 23.06 -15.54
CA LEU A 166 26.70 22.23 -14.35
C LEU A 166 27.58 22.77 -13.23
N SER A 167 26.99 22.92 -12.05
CA SER A 167 27.69 23.18 -10.81
C SER A 167 27.28 22.14 -9.76
N VAL A 168 28.27 21.62 -9.04
CA VAL A 168 28.07 20.67 -7.93
C VAL A 168 28.92 21.13 -6.76
N ARG A 169 28.27 21.32 -5.61
CA ARG A 169 28.93 21.75 -4.37
C ARG A 169 28.67 20.72 -3.28
N SER A 170 29.72 20.31 -2.57
CA SER A 170 29.56 19.53 -1.34
C SER A 170 29.01 20.44 -0.25
N VAL A 171 27.91 20.03 0.38
CA VAL A 171 27.22 20.82 1.40
C VAL A 171 27.96 20.76 2.74
N VAL A 172 28.63 19.64 3.02
CA VAL A 172 29.28 19.38 4.31
C VAL A 172 30.45 20.33 4.56
N ASP A 173 31.24 20.61 3.53
CA ASP A 173 32.44 21.46 3.57
C ASP A 173 32.35 22.70 2.68
N ASN A 174 31.18 22.93 2.06
CA ASN A 174 30.90 24.02 1.13
C ASN A 174 31.83 24.07 -0.10
N LYS A 175 32.54 22.97 -0.42
CA LYS A 175 33.56 22.95 -1.47
C LYS A 175 32.91 22.81 -2.87
N PRO A 176 33.26 23.67 -3.85
CA PRO A 176 32.87 23.44 -5.24
C PRO A 176 33.63 22.23 -5.79
N LEU A 177 32.89 21.24 -6.29
CA LEU A 177 33.44 20.04 -6.91
C LEU A 177 33.39 20.12 -8.45
N VAL A 178 32.37 20.83 -8.95
CA VAL A 178 32.18 21.20 -10.36
C VAL A 178 31.67 22.63 -10.36
N GLU A 179 32.21 23.51 -11.19
CA GLU A 179 31.81 24.92 -11.24
C GLU A 179 31.61 25.37 -12.69
N ASN A 180 30.34 25.57 -13.06
CA ASN A 180 29.89 26.03 -14.38
C ASN A 180 30.49 25.26 -15.57
N ILE A 181 30.72 23.95 -15.40
CA ILE A 181 31.25 23.11 -16.47
C ILE A 181 30.17 22.88 -17.53
N THR A 182 30.53 23.08 -18.79
CA THR A 182 29.61 22.88 -19.91
C THR A 182 29.34 21.40 -20.15
N VAL A 183 28.07 21.00 -20.09
CA VAL A 183 27.59 19.64 -20.36
C VAL A 183 26.45 19.66 -21.37
N ALA A 184 26.08 18.50 -21.90
CA ALA A 184 25.05 18.40 -22.91
C ALA A 184 23.65 18.83 -22.42
N LEU A 185 22.87 19.40 -23.34
CA LEU A 185 21.40 19.52 -23.24
C LEU A 185 20.72 18.65 -24.31
N ASN A 186 21.34 18.53 -25.49
CA ASN A 186 20.94 17.64 -26.59
C ASN A 186 19.47 17.81 -27.00
N GLY A 187 19.04 19.07 -27.14
CA GLY A 187 17.72 19.50 -27.57
C GLY A 187 16.62 19.25 -26.55
N TRP A 188 16.95 19.06 -25.28
CA TRP A 188 15.94 18.81 -24.25
C TRP A 188 15.11 20.06 -23.95
N ASN A 189 13.79 19.96 -24.14
CA ASN A 189 12.79 20.93 -23.73
C ASN A 189 11.50 20.18 -23.35
N PRO A 190 11.03 20.25 -22.10
CA PRO A 190 9.87 19.49 -21.62
C PRO A 190 8.52 20.11 -21.97
N VAL A 191 8.48 21.39 -22.38
CA VAL A 191 7.23 22.13 -22.58
C VAL A 191 6.42 21.50 -23.71
N GLY A 192 5.19 21.08 -23.38
CA GLY A 192 4.28 20.44 -24.34
C GLY A 192 4.65 19.00 -24.73
N ASP A 193 5.71 18.41 -24.18
CA ASP A 193 6.14 17.04 -24.47
C ASP A 193 6.42 16.24 -23.19
N PRO A 194 5.41 15.52 -22.65
CA PRO A 194 5.56 14.74 -21.43
C PRO A 194 6.45 13.50 -21.59
N SER A 195 6.96 13.20 -22.79
CA SER A 195 8.01 12.19 -22.98
C SER A 195 9.38 12.70 -22.51
N LYS A 196 9.57 14.02 -22.45
CA LYS A 196 10.78 14.70 -21.96
C LYS A 196 10.64 15.02 -20.48
N ALA A 197 10.96 14.04 -19.65
CA ALA A 197 10.86 14.13 -18.20
C ALA A 197 12.19 14.49 -17.55
N ILE A 198 12.13 15.02 -16.33
CA ILE A 198 13.25 14.85 -15.39
C ILE A 198 13.16 13.47 -14.76
N THR A 199 14.32 12.86 -14.49
CA THR A 199 14.36 11.52 -13.90
C THR A 199 15.45 11.41 -12.85
N PHE A 200 15.20 10.62 -11.82
CA PHE A 200 16.24 10.16 -10.90
C PHE A 200 16.32 8.65 -10.98
N ASP A 201 17.54 8.13 -11.15
CA ASP A 201 17.84 6.72 -11.34
C ASP A 201 18.89 6.27 -10.32
N ALA A 202 18.50 5.35 -9.45
CA ALA A 202 19.38 4.65 -8.54
C ALA A 202 19.55 3.22 -9.05
N ARG A 203 20.80 2.85 -9.40
CA ARG A 203 21.14 1.49 -9.82
C ARG A 203 21.40 0.58 -8.63
N THR A 204 21.44 -0.72 -8.89
CA THR A 204 21.71 -1.76 -7.89
C THR A 204 22.92 -1.43 -7.03
N GLY A 205 22.74 -1.54 -5.72
CA GLY A 205 23.72 -1.21 -4.69
C GLY A 205 23.59 0.23 -4.16
N SER A 206 22.85 1.10 -4.84
CA SER A 206 22.77 2.52 -4.51
C SER A 206 21.66 2.85 -3.53
N MET A 207 21.88 3.89 -2.75
CA MET A 207 20.84 4.49 -1.93
C MET A 207 21.11 5.98 -1.82
N GLY A 208 20.11 6.81 -2.13
CA GLY A 208 20.24 8.25 -2.07
C GLY A 208 18.93 8.94 -1.70
N LEU A 209 19.03 10.12 -1.07
CA LEU A 209 17.91 11.01 -0.81
C LEU A 209 17.98 12.21 -1.73
N ILE A 210 16.82 12.66 -2.18
CA ILE A 210 16.64 13.82 -3.03
C ILE A 210 15.63 14.75 -2.37
N ASP A 211 15.87 16.05 -2.45
CA ASP A 211 14.98 17.07 -1.92
C ASP A 211 15.19 18.42 -2.64
N GLU A 212 14.32 19.39 -2.36
CA GLU A 212 14.41 20.77 -2.86
C GLU A 212 14.59 20.83 -4.39
N ILE A 213 13.86 19.98 -5.13
CA ILE A 213 13.88 20.03 -6.59
C ILE A 213 13.15 21.29 -7.01
N ALA A 214 13.85 22.23 -7.64
CA ALA A 214 13.29 23.53 -7.98
C ALA A 214 13.78 24.01 -9.35
N LEU A 215 12.87 24.55 -10.14
CA LEU A 215 13.17 25.21 -11.40
C LEU A 215 12.94 26.71 -11.26
N PHE A 216 13.93 27.51 -11.63
CA PHE A 216 13.90 28.98 -11.57
C PHE A 216 13.91 29.58 -12.98
N ALA A 217 13.22 30.70 -13.14
CA ALA A 217 13.30 31.52 -14.34
C ALA A 217 14.71 32.16 -14.47
N PRO A 218 15.13 32.57 -15.69
CA PRO A 218 16.43 33.18 -15.91
C PRO A 218 16.68 34.39 -14.99
N GLY A 219 17.87 34.47 -14.41
CA GLY A 219 18.27 35.54 -13.49
C GLY A 219 17.59 35.50 -12.11
N GLY A 220 16.72 34.52 -11.85
CA GLY A 220 15.91 34.40 -10.64
C GLY A 220 16.50 33.57 -9.50
N ARG A 221 17.80 33.22 -9.52
CA ARG A 221 18.52 32.75 -8.33
C ARG A 221 19.92 33.35 -8.27
N LYS A 222 20.08 34.45 -7.52
CA LYS A 222 21.39 35.14 -7.41
C LYS A 222 22.36 34.49 -6.42
N SER A 223 21.85 33.65 -5.52
CA SER A 223 22.66 32.92 -4.53
C SER A 223 21.93 31.65 -4.07
N PRO A 224 22.64 30.53 -3.83
CA PRO A 224 22.05 29.33 -3.26
C PRO A 224 21.44 29.55 -1.87
N VAL A 225 21.80 30.64 -1.17
CA VAL A 225 21.42 30.94 0.23
C VAL A 225 20.28 31.97 0.34
N SER A 226 19.92 32.68 -0.73
CA SER A 226 18.89 33.74 -0.70
C SER A 226 17.49 33.18 -0.93
N SER A 227 16.60 33.31 0.05
CA SER A 227 15.26 32.68 0.11
C SER A 227 14.11 33.47 -0.52
N THR A 228 14.38 34.57 -1.22
CA THR A 228 13.33 35.52 -1.66
C THR A 228 12.74 35.23 -3.03
N GLU A 229 13.39 34.42 -3.86
CA GLU A 229 12.98 34.17 -5.25
C GLU A 229 12.13 32.90 -5.34
N LYS A 230 10.92 33.01 -5.90
CA LYS A 230 9.98 31.89 -6.00
C LYS A 230 10.30 31.03 -7.23
N PRO A 231 10.46 29.71 -7.07
CA PRO A 231 10.64 28.83 -8.20
C PRO A 231 9.36 28.75 -9.05
N VAL A 232 9.53 28.54 -10.35
CA VAL A 232 8.46 28.27 -11.32
C VAL A 232 7.83 26.90 -11.06
N LEU A 233 8.65 25.95 -10.59
CA LEU A 233 8.22 24.62 -10.19
C LEU A 233 9.03 24.16 -8.98
N LYS A 234 8.38 23.52 -8.00
CA LYS A 234 9.05 22.96 -6.82
C LYS A 234 8.46 21.60 -6.44
N PHE A 235 9.32 20.66 -6.06
CA PHE A 235 8.97 19.44 -5.34
C PHE A 235 9.80 19.35 -4.06
N ASP A 236 9.12 19.37 -2.91
CA ASP A 236 9.71 19.34 -1.57
C ASP A 236 9.28 18.11 -0.75
N PHE A 237 8.45 17.25 -1.31
CA PHE A 237 7.98 16.02 -0.67
C PHE A 237 7.27 16.23 0.68
N GLU A 238 6.65 17.40 0.88
CA GLU A 238 6.00 17.78 2.14
C GLU A 238 4.54 17.31 2.29
N PRO A 239 4.03 17.13 3.53
CA PRO A 239 2.63 16.79 3.76
C PRO A 239 1.72 18.02 3.56
N PRO A 240 0.44 17.82 3.20
CA PRO A 240 -0.29 16.56 3.14
C PRO A 240 -0.16 15.81 1.81
N VAL A 241 0.51 16.40 0.80
CA VAL A 241 0.63 15.83 -0.55
C VAL A 241 1.39 14.51 -0.49
N TYR A 242 2.49 14.49 0.26
CA TYR A 242 3.33 13.31 0.43
C TYR A 242 3.24 12.77 1.86
N ARG A 243 3.17 11.44 1.98
CA ARG A 243 3.07 10.73 3.27
C ARG A 243 4.32 9.89 3.51
N ASP A 244 4.81 9.93 4.74
CA ASP A 244 5.96 9.13 5.18
C ASP A 244 5.74 7.63 4.90
N GLY A 245 6.78 6.97 4.39
CA GLY A 245 6.78 5.57 3.98
C GLY A 245 6.00 5.27 2.70
N GLN A 246 5.35 6.26 2.06
CA GLN A 246 4.64 6.05 0.81
C GLN A 246 5.59 6.13 -0.39
N ASP A 247 5.34 5.29 -1.40
CA ASP A 247 5.98 5.44 -2.70
C ASP A 247 5.51 6.74 -3.39
N VAL A 248 6.45 7.49 -3.97
CA VAL A 248 6.16 8.77 -4.65
C VAL A 248 5.35 8.60 -5.94
N ILE A 249 5.36 7.40 -6.53
CA ILE A 249 4.68 7.14 -7.80
C ILE A 249 3.16 7.32 -7.69
N GLY A 250 2.60 8.06 -8.64
CA GLY A 250 1.18 8.40 -8.69
C GLY A 250 0.82 9.70 -7.96
N THR A 251 1.79 10.36 -7.33
CA THR A 251 1.62 11.66 -6.66
C THR A 251 2.33 12.75 -7.47
N ASP A 252 1.72 13.93 -7.63
CA ASP A 252 2.29 15.10 -8.35
C ASP A 252 2.93 14.80 -9.72
N GLY A 253 2.38 13.84 -10.46
CA GLY A 253 2.87 13.48 -11.79
C GLY A 253 4.16 12.64 -11.80
N TRP A 254 4.61 12.15 -10.64
CA TRP A 254 5.71 11.19 -10.55
C TRP A 254 5.29 9.81 -11.07
N LEU A 255 6.07 9.24 -11.97
CA LEU A 255 5.81 8.00 -12.68
C LEU A 255 6.97 7.03 -12.58
N ALA A 256 6.64 5.74 -12.53
CA ALA A 256 7.62 4.67 -12.59
C ALA A 256 8.10 4.47 -14.03
N SER A 257 9.40 4.23 -14.20
CA SER A 257 9.95 3.77 -15.47
C SER A 257 9.67 2.28 -15.71
N SER A 258 9.54 1.87 -16.97
CA SER A 258 9.49 0.45 -17.38
C SER A 258 10.82 -0.28 -17.15
N TYR A 259 11.93 0.45 -16.98
CA TYR A 259 13.26 -0.10 -16.72
C TYR A 259 13.54 -0.35 -15.22
N ASN A 260 12.53 -0.19 -14.36
CA ASN A 260 12.61 -0.53 -12.96
C ASN A 260 12.87 -2.02 -12.74
N GLN A 261 13.66 -2.34 -11.72
CA GLN A 261 13.92 -3.70 -11.29
C GLN A 261 13.59 -3.80 -9.79
N ALA A 262 12.64 -4.66 -9.46
CA ALA A 262 12.31 -4.97 -8.07
C ALA A 262 13.53 -5.58 -7.33
N PRO A 263 13.64 -5.44 -5.99
CA PRO A 263 12.68 -4.84 -5.06
C PRO A 263 12.91 -3.33 -4.78
N ALA A 264 13.61 -2.60 -5.65
CA ALA A 264 13.95 -1.20 -5.41
C ALA A 264 12.71 -0.29 -5.27
N ALA A 265 12.81 0.73 -4.42
CA ALA A 265 11.69 1.60 -4.03
C ALA A 265 12.05 3.09 -3.99
N SER A 266 11.03 3.95 -4.10
CA SER A 266 11.13 5.41 -4.03
C SER A 266 10.19 5.96 -2.97
N LEU A 267 10.64 5.98 -1.72
CA LEU A 267 9.80 6.25 -0.55
C LEU A 267 10.01 7.67 -0.06
N VAL A 268 8.94 8.36 0.32
CA VAL A 268 9.07 9.60 1.10
C VAL A 268 9.42 9.22 2.53
N SER A 269 10.42 9.87 3.12
CA SER A 269 10.97 9.46 4.41
C SER A 269 11.33 10.64 5.30
N GLN A 270 10.85 10.60 6.55
CA GLN A 270 11.17 11.56 7.61
C GLN A 270 12.47 11.23 8.37
N THR A 271 13.02 10.03 8.18
CA THR A 271 14.11 9.51 9.01
C THR A 271 15.40 9.18 8.24
N ALA A 272 15.37 9.15 6.91
CA ALA A 272 16.37 8.46 6.12
C ALA A 272 17.74 9.16 6.07
N ALA A 273 17.78 10.48 6.26
CA ALA A 273 19.02 11.26 6.28
C ALA A 273 19.85 11.04 7.56
N ASN A 274 19.24 10.47 8.61
CA ASN A 274 19.91 10.23 9.88
C ASN A 274 19.99 8.72 10.16
N GLU A 275 21.21 8.18 10.17
CA GLU A 275 21.45 6.74 10.30
C GLU A 275 20.89 6.16 11.60
N ALA A 276 21.10 6.84 12.73
CA ALA A 276 20.61 6.39 14.03
C ALA A 276 19.07 6.41 14.09
N LEU A 277 18.45 7.47 13.57
CA LEU A 277 16.99 7.60 13.52
C LEU A 277 16.36 6.58 12.58
N ARG A 278 16.96 6.33 11.41
CA ARG A 278 16.54 5.28 10.47
C ARG A 278 16.65 3.90 11.12
N ALA A 279 17.77 3.58 11.75
CA ALA A 279 17.95 2.30 12.43
C ALA A 279 16.95 2.11 13.59
N ALA A 280 16.64 3.17 14.34
CA ALA A 280 15.63 3.14 15.38
C ALA A 280 14.21 2.97 14.80
N SER A 281 13.90 3.64 13.69
CA SER A 281 12.63 3.51 12.97
C SER A 281 12.43 2.10 12.43
N GLU A 282 13.45 1.49 11.80
CA GLU A 282 13.40 0.11 11.33
C GLU A 282 13.12 -0.87 12.49
N LYS A 283 13.80 -0.70 13.63
CA LYS A 283 13.56 -1.53 14.83
C LYS A 283 12.16 -1.34 15.40
N LEU A 284 11.64 -0.10 15.39
CA LEU A 284 10.28 0.21 15.82
C LEU A 284 9.25 -0.49 14.93
N GLU A 285 9.41 -0.44 13.61
CA GLU A 285 8.51 -1.12 12.69
C GLU A 285 8.57 -2.65 12.81
N ILE A 286 9.76 -3.23 13.01
CA ILE A 286 9.90 -4.66 13.32
C ILE A 286 9.15 -5.03 14.60
N ALA A 287 9.29 -4.23 15.66
CA ALA A 287 8.63 -4.49 16.93
C ALA A 287 7.10 -4.33 16.83
N ARG A 288 6.60 -3.33 16.08
CA ARG A 288 5.17 -3.17 15.77
C ARG A 288 4.61 -4.38 15.03
N ARG A 289 5.30 -4.83 13.98
CA ARG A 289 4.93 -6.04 13.24
C ARG A 289 4.96 -7.28 14.12
N ALA A 290 5.92 -7.38 15.04
CA ALA A 290 5.99 -8.49 16.00
C ALA A 290 4.79 -8.50 16.96
N VAL A 291 4.36 -7.34 17.46
CA VAL A 291 3.14 -7.22 18.28
C VAL A 291 1.90 -7.62 17.48
N GLN A 292 1.74 -7.08 16.27
CA GLN A 292 0.63 -7.45 15.38
C GLN A 292 0.61 -8.96 15.10
N LYS A 293 1.77 -9.52 14.77
CA LYS A 293 1.96 -10.96 14.54
C LYS A 293 1.56 -11.81 15.75
N ALA A 294 1.87 -11.33 16.96
CA ALA A 294 1.53 -12.01 18.21
C ALA A 294 0.06 -11.83 18.64
N SER A 295 -0.61 -10.75 18.23
CA SER A 295 -2.02 -10.48 18.60
C SER A 295 -3.01 -11.10 17.63
N LEU A 296 -2.68 -11.18 16.34
CA LEU A 296 -3.57 -11.62 15.26
C LEU A 296 -4.26 -12.98 15.51
N PRO A 297 -3.61 -14.03 16.04
CA PRO A 297 -4.29 -15.31 16.31
C PRO A 297 -5.44 -15.19 17.32
N GLU A 298 -5.26 -14.40 18.39
CA GLU A 298 -6.32 -14.17 19.38
C GLU A 298 -7.44 -13.32 18.78
N GLU A 299 -7.08 -12.25 18.06
CA GLU A 299 -8.06 -11.38 17.40
C GLU A 299 -8.94 -12.16 16.41
N ALA A 300 -8.32 -13.02 15.59
CA ALA A 300 -9.02 -13.90 14.66
C ALA A 300 -9.94 -14.90 15.40
N ALA A 301 -9.48 -15.52 16.50
CA ALA A 301 -10.29 -16.43 17.30
C ALA A 301 -11.45 -15.72 18.00
N HIS A 302 -11.23 -14.51 18.50
CA HIS A 302 -12.27 -13.70 19.12
C HIS A 302 -13.35 -13.30 18.12
N ALA A 303 -12.94 -12.87 16.92
CA ALA A 303 -13.89 -12.58 15.84
C ALA A 303 -14.68 -13.82 15.40
N GLN A 304 -14.05 -15.00 15.35
CA GLN A 304 -14.73 -16.28 15.08
C GLN A 304 -15.77 -16.62 16.15
N TRP A 305 -15.47 -16.39 17.43
CA TRP A 305 -16.41 -16.59 18.53
C TRP A 305 -17.63 -15.66 18.42
N ILE A 306 -17.40 -14.36 18.16
CA ILE A 306 -18.50 -13.39 17.93
C ILE A 306 -19.34 -13.79 16.70
N ALA A 307 -18.70 -14.23 15.61
CA ALA A 307 -19.41 -14.69 14.42
C ALA A 307 -20.27 -15.94 14.69
N ALA A 308 -19.77 -16.90 15.47
CA ALA A 308 -20.53 -18.08 15.87
C ALA A 308 -21.72 -17.71 16.79
N GLN A 309 -21.50 -16.79 17.74
CA GLN A 309 -22.53 -16.32 18.66
C GLN A 309 -23.67 -15.62 17.91
N THR A 310 -23.32 -14.66 17.04
CA THR A 310 -24.31 -13.92 16.24
C THR A 310 -25.04 -14.82 15.25
N LYS A 311 -24.37 -15.84 14.68
CA LYS A 311 -25.03 -16.86 13.86
C LYS A 311 -26.09 -17.65 14.64
N LEU A 312 -25.81 -18.07 15.88
CA LEU A 312 -26.77 -18.78 16.72
C LEU A 312 -27.98 -17.90 17.02
N VAL A 313 -27.74 -16.64 17.44
CA VAL A 313 -28.80 -15.67 17.75
C VAL A 313 -29.66 -15.36 16.51
N SER A 314 -29.02 -15.20 15.35
CA SER A 314 -29.73 -15.03 14.07
C SER A 314 -30.60 -16.23 13.72
N LEU A 315 -30.08 -17.45 13.86
CA LEU A 315 -30.82 -18.67 13.58
C LEU A 315 -32.04 -18.81 14.50
N GLN A 316 -31.89 -18.55 15.80
CA GLN A 316 -33.00 -18.58 16.74
C GLN A 316 -34.08 -17.54 16.39
N ALA A 317 -33.66 -16.33 16.01
CA ALA A 317 -34.60 -15.29 15.60
C ALA A 317 -35.37 -15.66 14.33
N ARG A 318 -34.70 -16.29 13.35
CA ARG A 318 -35.33 -16.78 12.12
C ARG A 318 -36.32 -17.92 12.40
N ILE A 319 -35.99 -18.84 13.31
CA ILE A 319 -36.91 -19.91 13.74
C ILE A 319 -38.16 -19.31 14.38
N ASN A 320 -37.99 -18.38 15.33
CA ASN A 320 -39.13 -17.72 15.98
C ASN A 320 -40.00 -16.94 14.97
N ALA A 321 -39.38 -16.32 13.96
CA ALA A 321 -40.09 -15.61 12.91
C ALA A 321 -40.85 -16.56 11.97
N ASP A 322 -40.26 -17.72 11.61
CA ASP A 322 -40.95 -18.76 10.83
C ASP A 322 -42.13 -19.32 11.63
N GLU A 323 -41.94 -19.65 12.91
CA GLU A 323 -43.01 -20.17 13.77
C GLU A 323 -44.19 -19.20 13.90
N ALA A 324 -43.93 -17.90 14.00
CA ALA A 324 -44.98 -16.88 14.05
C ALA A 324 -45.65 -16.66 12.68
N ARG A 325 -44.89 -16.75 11.58
CA ARG A 325 -45.38 -16.60 10.20
C ARG A 325 -46.29 -17.74 9.76
N TYR A 326 -46.10 -18.94 10.30
CA TYR A 326 -46.84 -20.15 9.90
C TYR A 326 -47.86 -20.69 10.92
N ARG A 327 -48.03 -20.04 12.09
CA ARG A 327 -49.12 -20.33 13.03
C ARG A 327 -50.41 -19.60 12.64
N GLU A 328 -51.57 -20.14 13.05
CA GLU A 328 -52.91 -19.59 12.74
C GLU A 328 -53.19 -18.23 13.42
N ASP A 329 -52.45 -17.88 14.47
CA ASP A 329 -52.58 -16.61 15.21
C ASP A 329 -51.33 -15.75 14.97
N SER A 330 -51.36 -14.94 13.92
CA SER A 330 -50.19 -14.24 13.35
C SER A 330 -49.91 -12.86 13.99
N ASN A 331 -50.51 -12.55 15.14
CA ASN A 331 -50.35 -11.25 15.78
C ASN A 331 -48.88 -11.04 16.22
N GLY A 332 -48.22 -10.00 15.70
CA GLY A 332 -46.82 -9.67 16.01
C GLY A 332 -45.74 -10.33 15.15
N ALA A 333 -46.11 -11.08 14.10
CA ALA A 333 -45.16 -11.74 13.19
C ALA A 333 -44.20 -10.76 12.50
N ASP A 334 -44.66 -9.56 12.12
CA ASP A 334 -43.85 -8.57 11.40
C ASP A 334 -42.65 -8.06 12.21
N LEU A 335 -42.81 -7.85 13.53
CA LEU A 335 -41.72 -7.45 14.40
C LEU A 335 -40.66 -8.55 14.53
N LEU A 336 -41.09 -9.81 14.54
CA LEU A 336 -40.19 -10.97 14.57
C LEU A 336 -39.44 -11.14 13.24
N VAL A 337 -40.12 -10.91 12.10
CA VAL A 337 -39.51 -10.90 10.76
C VAL A 337 -38.43 -9.82 10.65
N GLN A 338 -38.74 -8.58 11.06
CA GLN A 338 -37.76 -7.48 11.07
C GLN A 338 -36.57 -7.77 11.99
N LYS A 339 -36.83 -8.33 13.18
CA LYS A 339 -35.78 -8.73 14.13
C LYS A 339 -34.88 -9.82 13.54
N ALA A 340 -35.45 -10.85 12.92
CA ALA A 340 -34.72 -11.93 12.27
C ALA A 340 -33.86 -11.42 11.11
N SER A 341 -34.44 -10.57 10.26
CA SER A 341 -33.75 -9.93 9.12
C SER A 341 -32.54 -9.11 9.58
N ARG A 342 -32.70 -8.28 10.63
CA ARG A 342 -31.60 -7.50 11.21
C ARG A 342 -30.49 -8.39 11.80
N LEU A 343 -30.86 -9.40 12.58
CA LEU A 343 -29.88 -10.29 13.22
C LEU A 343 -29.16 -11.18 12.21
N GLU A 344 -29.81 -11.57 11.11
CA GLU A 344 -29.16 -12.23 9.98
C GLU A 344 -28.11 -11.35 9.31
N ARG A 345 -28.43 -10.09 9.01
CA ARG A 345 -27.44 -9.14 8.46
C ARG A 345 -26.25 -8.96 9.40
N GLU A 346 -26.50 -8.79 10.70
CA GLU A 346 -25.42 -8.69 11.68
C GLU A 346 -24.55 -9.95 11.66
N ALA A 347 -25.14 -11.15 11.67
CA ALA A 347 -24.40 -12.40 11.60
C ALA A 347 -23.56 -12.53 10.32
N ILE A 348 -24.09 -12.09 9.16
CA ILE A 348 -23.36 -12.06 7.89
C ILE A 348 -22.17 -11.10 7.99
N LEU A 349 -22.36 -9.89 8.52
CA LEU A 349 -21.31 -8.90 8.69
C LEU A 349 -20.21 -9.40 9.64
N ARG A 350 -20.58 -9.96 10.79
CA ARG A 350 -19.63 -10.51 11.77
C ARG A 350 -18.86 -11.69 11.20
N ARG A 351 -19.51 -12.57 10.44
CA ARG A 351 -18.85 -13.67 9.72
C ARG A 351 -17.87 -13.14 8.67
N ALA A 352 -18.24 -12.13 7.90
CA ALA A 352 -17.35 -11.53 6.91
C ALA A 352 -16.11 -10.90 7.55
N LYS A 353 -16.28 -10.17 8.67
CA LYS A 353 -15.15 -9.63 9.46
C LYS A 353 -14.24 -10.75 9.99
N ALA A 354 -14.80 -11.82 10.55
CA ALA A 354 -14.04 -12.97 11.03
C ALA A 354 -13.25 -13.67 9.91
N ASN A 355 -13.83 -13.77 8.71
CA ASN A 355 -13.16 -14.36 7.55
C ASN A 355 -11.98 -13.51 7.05
N VAL A 356 -12.04 -12.18 7.15
CA VAL A 356 -10.90 -11.30 6.82
C VAL A 356 -9.74 -11.58 7.76
N LEU A 357 -9.97 -11.54 9.08
CA LEU A 357 -8.92 -11.82 10.08
C LEU A 357 -8.37 -13.25 9.96
N ALA A 358 -9.22 -14.23 9.64
CA ALA A 358 -8.77 -15.59 9.37
C ALA A 358 -7.89 -15.69 8.11
N GLY A 359 -8.21 -14.92 7.06
CA GLY A 359 -7.40 -14.82 5.86
C GLY A 359 -6.05 -14.13 6.10
N GLU A 360 -6.03 -13.06 6.90
CA GLU A 360 -4.80 -12.38 7.32
C GLU A 360 -3.91 -13.30 8.15
N LEU A 361 -4.50 -14.06 9.08
CA LEU A 361 -3.77 -15.06 9.87
C LEU A 361 -3.18 -16.16 8.99
N ALA A 362 -3.94 -16.67 8.02
CA ALA A 362 -3.47 -17.69 7.08
C ALA A 362 -2.32 -17.20 6.21
N LEU A 363 -2.39 -15.94 5.75
CA LEU A 363 -1.30 -15.32 4.99
C LEU A 363 -0.04 -15.18 5.86
N GLN A 364 -0.19 -14.67 7.08
CA GLN A 364 0.93 -14.54 8.02
C GLN A 364 1.60 -15.89 8.34
N GLN A 365 0.81 -16.96 8.48
CA GLN A 365 1.32 -18.31 8.69
C GLN A 365 2.05 -18.85 7.46
N ALA A 366 1.52 -18.62 6.25
CA ALA A 366 2.16 -19.01 5.01
C ALA A 366 3.48 -18.24 4.76
N GLU A 367 3.52 -16.95 5.06
CA GLU A 367 4.73 -16.11 4.94
C GLU A 367 5.84 -16.51 5.92
N ALA A 368 5.45 -17.03 7.09
CA ALA A 368 6.34 -17.50 8.14
C ALA A 368 6.97 -18.88 7.86
N LEU A 369 6.55 -19.58 6.79
CA LEU A 369 7.21 -20.81 6.36
C LEU A 369 8.65 -20.53 5.85
N PRO A 370 9.59 -21.49 6.00
CA PRO A 370 10.96 -21.38 5.47
C PRO A 370 10.97 -21.09 3.97
N GLN A 371 11.97 -20.34 3.49
CA GLN A 371 12.04 -19.96 2.07
C GLN A 371 12.18 -21.17 1.14
N GLU A 372 12.79 -22.24 1.62
CA GLU A 372 13.04 -23.50 0.93
C GLU A 372 11.81 -24.41 0.87
N ASP A 373 10.73 -24.06 1.58
CA ASP A 373 9.50 -24.84 1.59
C ASP A 373 8.81 -24.79 0.21
N ALA A 374 8.76 -25.96 -0.45
CA ALA A 374 8.19 -26.11 -1.80
C ALA A 374 6.71 -25.70 -1.91
N ASN A 375 5.98 -25.63 -0.79
CA ASN A 375 4.59 -25.22 -0.73
C ASN A 375 4.40 -23.77 -0.30
N ARG A 376 5.42 -23.06 0.20
CA ARG A 376 5.31 -21.68 0.67
C ARG A 376 4.64 -20.77 -0.35
N GLN A 377 5.12 -20.77 -1.58
CA GLN A 377 4.57 -19.90 -2.63
C GLN A 377 3.11 -20.24 -2.97
N LYS A 378 2.76 -21.53 -2.97
CA LYS A 378 1.38 -21.98 -3.19
C LYS A 378 0.46 -21.56 -2.04
N GLN A 379 0.93 -21.67 -0.80
CA GLN A 379 0.18 -21.27 0.39
C GLN A 379 0.00 -19.75 0.46
N ILE A 380 1.03 -18.96 0.13
CA ILE A 380 0.91 -17.49 0.02
C ILE A 380 -0.12 -17.12 -1.03
N GLN A 381 -0.08 -17.72 -2.22
CA GLN A 381 -1.06 -17.45 -3.28
C GLN A 381 -2.49 -17.82 -2.87
N ALA A 382 -2.68 -18.99 -2.25
CA ALA A 382 -3.97 -19.44 -1.75
C ALA A 382 -4.52 -18.49 -0.66
N ALA A 383 -3.71 -18.14 0.33
CA ALA A 383 -4.09 -17.23 1.40
C ALA A 383 -4.40 -15.82 0.89
N THR A 384 -3.60 -15.32 -0.05
CA THR A 384 -3.83 -14.02 -0.71
C THR A 384 -5.18 -14.00 -1.44
N LYS A 385 -5.49 -15.05 -2.21
CA LYS A 385 -6.78 -15.19 -2.90
C LYS A 385 -7.95 -15.27 -1.92
N GLN A 386 -7.79 -16.03 -0.84
CA GLN A 386 -8.81 -16.17 0.20
C GLN A 386 -9.07 -14.82 0.89
N LEU A 387 -8.02 -14.06 1.21
CA LEU A 387 -8.13 -12.74 1.81
C LEU A 387 -8.82 -11.75 0.88
N ALA A 388 -8.47 -11.73 -0.41
CA ALA A 388 -9.13 -10.87 -1.40
C ALA A 388 -10.64 -11.18 -1.52
N SER A 389 -11.01 -12.47 -1.54
CA SER A 389 -12.41 -12.90 -1.53
C SER A 389 -13.13 -12.50 -0.24
N ALA A 390 -12.49 -12.68 0.92
CA ALA A 390 -13.05 -12.28 2.22
C ALA A 390 -13.30 -10.77 2.30
N ARG A 391 -12.36 -9.94 1.81
CA ARG A 391 -12.52 -8.48 1.73
C ARG A 391 -13.68 -8.09 0.82
N THR A 392 -13.80 -8.72 -0.35
CA THR A 392 -14.93 -8.50 -1.27
C THR A 392 -16.28 -8.83 -0.60
N ASN A 393 -16.35 -9.93 0.16
CA ASN A 393 -17.56 -10.31 0.88
C ASN A 393 -17.88 -9.38 2.06
N LEU A 394 -16.86 -8.81 2.72
CA LEU A 394 -17.07 -7.80 3.75
C LEU A 394 -17.67 -6.52 3.18
N GLU A 395 -17.18 -6.04 2.04
CA GLU A 395 -17.75 -4.86 1.38
C GLU A 395 -19.20 -5.10 0.94
N LYS A 396 -19.52 -6.29 0.41
CA LYS A 396 -20.91 -6.68 0.12
C LYS A 396 -21.79 -6.68 1.37
N ALA A 397 -21.31 -7.27 2.46
CA ALA A 397 -22.06 -7.32 3.72
C ALA A 397 -22.29 -5.93 4.35
N ARG A 398 -21.35 -4.98 4.16
CA ARG A 398 -21.51 -3.58 4.56
C ARG A 398 -22.56 -2.85 3.71
N ALA A 399 -22.55 -3.08 2.40
CA ALA A 399 -23.48 -2.44 1.46
C ALA A 399 -24.94 -2.92 1.59
N ASP A 400 -25.18 -4.03 2.30
CA ASP A 400 -26.51 -4.62 2.53
C ASP A 400 -27.23 -4.10 3.79
N GLU A 401 -26.65 -3.15 4.53
CA GLU A 401 -27.25 -2.64 5.79
C GLU A 401 -28.65 -2.02 5.63
N THR A 402 -29.06 -1.63 4.41
CA THR A 402 -30.32 -0.90 4.14
C THR A 402 -31.33 -1.60 3.22
N LYS A 403 -31.08 -2.83 2.74
CA LYS A 403 -31.77 -3.34 1.54
C LYS A 403 -32.90 -4.34 1.73
N THR A 404 -33.03 -5.02 2.87
CA THR A 404 -34.03 -6.10 3.02
C THR A 404 -34.87 -5.98 4.29
N SER A 405 -36.19 -6.07 4.14
CA SER A 405 -37.17 -6.14 5.23
C SER A 405 -37.44 -7.57 5.72
N ASP A 406 -37.01 -8.58 4.96
CA ASP A 406 -37.23 -10.01 5.24
C ASP A 406 -35.92 -10.78 5.47
N TYR A 407 -36.01 -12.01 5.99
CA TYR A 407 -34.91 -12.92 6.25
C TYR A 407 -34.85 -14.07 5.24
N SER A 408 -33.69 -14.72 5.10
CA SER A 408 -33.54 -15.87 4.23
C SER A 408 -34.33 -17.07 4.78
N PRO A 409 -35.13 -17.79 3.98
CA PRO A 409 -35.85 -18.97 4.43
C PRO A 409 -34.92 -20.05 5.02
N LEU A 410 -35.38 -20.74 6.06
CA LEU A 410 -34.64 -21.85 6.68
C LEU A 410 -34.75 -23.16 5.91
N SER A 411 -35.71 -23.26 4.99
CA SER A 411 -35.92 -24.40 4.09
C SER A 411 -36.45 -23.91 2.74
N PRO A 412 -36.36 -24.73 1.67
CA PRO A 412 -36.98 -24.40 0.40
C PRO A 412 -38.48 -24.13 0.57
N GLN A 413 -38.94 -22.98 0.12
CA GLN A 413 -40.37 -22.64 0.12
C GLN A 413 -41.01 -23.13 -1.18
N TYR A 414 -42.11 -23.88 -1.06
CA TYR A 414 -42.91 -24.31 -2.20
C TYR A 414 -44.20 -23.49 -2.27
N PRO A 415 -44.73 -23.21 -3.48
CA PRO A 415 -45.99 -22.50 -3.62
C PRO A 415 -47.12 -23.21 -2.87
N ARG A 416 -47.93 -22.44 -2.12
CA ARG A 416 -49.15 -22.95 -1.44
C ARG A 416 -50.15 -23.55 -2.43
N THR A 417 -50.14 -23.09 -3.68
CA THR A 417 -51.09 -23.49 -4.71
C THR A 417 -50.37 -24.28 -5.80
N SER A 418 -50.84 -25.50 -6.08
CA SER A 418 -50.36 -26.26 -7.24
C SER A 418 -51.06 -25.77 -8.51
N THR A 419 -50.29 -25.24 -9.46
CA THR A 419 -50.81 -24.63 -10.70
C THR A 419 -50.82 -25.55 -11.92
N GLY A 420 -50.51 -26.85 -11.79
CA GLY A 420 -50.38 -27.73 -12.95
C GLY A 420 -50.33 -29.22 -12.63
N ARG A 421 -49.22 -29.88 -12.95
CA ARG A 421 -49.08 -31.36 -12.99
C ARG A 421 -49.57 -32.09 -11.73
N ARG A 422 -49.24 -31.60 -10.52
CA ARG A 422 -49.68 -32.25 -9.26
C ARG A 422 -51.19 -32.13 -9.04
N ARG A 423 -51.79 -30.97 -9.36
CA ARG A 423 -53.25 -30.79 -9.34
C ARG A 423 -53.94 -31.65 -10.39
N ALA A 424 -53.41 -31.70 -11.61
CA ALA A 424 -53.96 -32.53 -12.69
C ALA A 424 -53.91 -34.02 -12.34
N LEU A 425 -52.82 -34.50 -11.76
CA LEU A 425 -52.70 -35.87 -11.26
C LEU A 425 -53.69 -36.15 -10.14
N ALA A 426 -53.76 -35.27 -9.13
CA ALA A 426 -54.69 -35.43 -8.02
C ALA A 426 -56.15 -35.50 -8.51
N LEU A 427 -56.54 -34.58 -9.40
CA LEU A 427 -57.87 -34.59 -10.03
C LEU A 427 -58.10 -35.85 -10.86
N TRP A 428 -57.12 -36.33 -11.62
CA TRP A 428 -57.26 -37.58 -12.37
C TRP A 428 -57.42 -38.80 -11.45
N MET A 429 -56.67 -38.87 -10.34
CA MET A 429 -56.79 -39.93 -9.35
C MET A 429 -58.15 -39.93 -8.65
N THR A 430 -58.73 -38.76 -8.40
CA THR A 430 -60.01 -38.62 -7.68
C THR A 430 -61.24 -38.50 -8.58
N ARG A 431 -61.07 -38.59 -9.91
CA ARG A 431 -62.20 -38.54 -10.84
C ARG A 431 -63.07 -39.80 -10.69
N PRO A 432 -64.41 -39.67 -10.67
CA PRO A 432 -65.33 -40.80 -10.59
C PRO A 432 -65.13 -41.82 -11.73
N ASP A 433 -64.73 -41.34 -12.90
CA ASP A 433 -64.51 -42.15 -14.09
C ASP A 433 -63.17 -42.91 -14.07
N ASN A 434 -62.36 -42.78 -13.01
CA ASN A 434 -61.11 -43.51 -12.86
C ASN A 434 -61.32 -44.83 -12.09
N PRO A 435 -61.42 -45.98 -12.77
CA PRO A 435 -61.76 -47.24 -12.12
C PRO A 435 -60.61 -47.79 -11.27
N LEU A 436 -59.37 -47.31 -11.45
CA LEU A 436 -58.21 -47.83 -10.75
C LEU A 436 -58.24 -47.47 -9.27
N THR A 437 -58.59 -46.22 -8.93
CA THR A 437 -58.62 -45.76 -7.54
C THR A 437 -59.65 -46.54 -6.72
N ALA A 438 -60.85 -46.74 -7.29
CA ALA A 438 -61.90 -47.55 -6.66
C ALA A 438 -61.50 -49.03 -6.55
N ARG A 439 -60.88 -49.61 -7.59
CA ARG A 439 -60.39 -51.01 -7.55
C ARG A 439 -59.32 -51.22 -6.50
N VAL A 440 -58.36 -50.31 -6.39
CA VAL A 440 -57.31 -50.39 -5.37
C VAL A 440 -57.93 -50.29 -3.98
N ALA A 441 -58.89 -49.39 -3.76
CA ALA A 441 -59.58 -49.28 -2.48
C ALA A 441 -60.31 -50.57 -2.09
N VAL A 442 -61.07 -51.19 -3.02
CA VAL A 442 -61.79 -52.45 -2.77
C VAL A 442 -60.85 -53.63 -2.52
N ASN A 443 -59.66 -53.65 -3.11
CA ASN A 443 -58.67 -54.71 -2.84
C ASN A 443 -57.97 -54.58 -1.48
N HIS A 444 -58.08 -53.43 -0.82
CA HIS A 444 -57.44 -53.14 0.47
C HIS A 444 -58.45 -52.94 1.62
N ILE A 445 -59.74 -53.13 1.34
CA ILE A 445 -60.84 -53.29 2.31
C ILE A 445 -61.17 -54.78 2.34
#